data_AF-A0AAW5MS76-F1
#
_entry.id   AF-A0AAW5MS76-F1
#
_cell.length_a   1.000
_cell.length_b   1.000
_cell.length_c   1.000
_cell.angle_alpha   90.00
_cell.angle_beta   90.00
_cell.angle_gamma   90.00
#
_symmetry.space_group_name_H-M   'P 1'
#
loop_
_entity.id
_entity.type
_entity.pdbx_description
1 polymer ?
#
loop_
_entity_poly.entity_id
_entity_poly.type
_entity_poly.pdbx_seq_one_letter_code
_entity_poly.pdbx_strand_id
1 'polypeptide(L)'
;FLANYCVGFEQFLPYLLGEKDGQPKDAAWAEKLTGIDAESIRGLARQMAANRTQIIAGWCVQRMQHGEQWAWMIVVLAAMLGQIGLPGGGFGFGWHYNGAGTPGRKGVILSGFSGSTSIPPVHDNSDYKGYSSTIP
;
A
#
# COMPACT_ATOMS: atom_id res chain seq x y z
N PHE A 1 -3.75 -18.04 -7.66
CA PHE A 1 -3.12 -17.36 -6.52
C PHE A 1 -4.07 -17.29 -5.33
N LEU A 2 -5.22 -16.63 -5.47
CA LEU A 2 -6.24 -16.49 -4.41
C LEU A 2 -6.55 -17.81 -3.67
N ALA A 3 -6.83 -18.91 -4.38
CA ALA A 3 -7.16 -20.20 -3.76
C ALA A 3 -6.01 -20.86 -2.98
N ASN A 4 -4.75 -20.58 -3.34
CA ASN A 4 -3.59 -21.29 -2.80
C ASN A 4 -2.82 -20.47 -1.76
N TYR A 5 -2.94 -19.14 -1.80
CA TYR A 5 -2.10 -18.21 -1.03
C TYR A 5 -2.89 -17.11 -0.31
N CYS A 6 -4.21 -17.14 -0.35
CA CYS A 6 -5.06 -16.19 0.36
C CYS A 6 -6.13 -16.92 1.18
N VAL A 7 -6.66 -16.24 2.19
CA VAL A 7 -7.75 -16.73 3.05
C VAL A 7 -8.80 -15.62 3.15
N GLY A 8 -10.09 -15.98 3.17
CA GLY A 8 -11.19 -15.04 3.35
C GLY A 8 -11.64 -14.33 2.07
N PHE A 9 -11.14 -14.71 0.89
CA PHE A 9 -11.58 -14.11 -0.38
C PHE A 9 -13.05 -14.42 -0.67
N GLU A 10 -13.52 -15.60 -0.27
CA GLU A 10 -14.91 -16.03 -0.30
C GLU A 10 -15.85 -15.15 0.56
N GLN A 11 -15.31 -14.45 1.56
CA GLN A 11 -16.07 -13.50 2.37
C GLN A 11 -16.03 -12.09 1.78
N PHE A 12 -14.93 -11.76 1.10
CA PHE A 12 -14.74 -10.47 0.45
C PHE A 12 -15.52 -10.34 -0.87
N LEU A 13 -15.55 -11.38 -1.69
CA LEU A 13 -16.16 -11.35 -3.02
C LEU A 13 -17.66 -10.97 -2.99
N PRO A 14 -18.50 -11.51 -2.09
CA PRO A 14 -19.90 -11.10 -1.98
C PRO A 14 -20.08 -9.61 -1.63
N TYR A 15 -19.17 -9.03 -0.86
CA TYR A 15 -19.18 -7.59 -0.57
C TYR A 15 -18.81 -6.75 -1.81
N LEU A 16 -17.81 -7.20 -2.57
CA LEU A 16 -17.39 -6.53 -3.81
C LEU A 16 -18.51 -6.56 -4.86
N LEU A 17 -19.18 -7.70 -4.99
CA LEU A 17 -20.30 -7.90 -5.93
C LEU A 17 -21.62 -7.26 -5.45
N GLY A 18 -21.68 -6.78 -4.20
CA GLY A 18 -22.87 -6.17 -3.62
C GLY A 18 -23.92 -7.18 -3.14
N GLU A 19 -23.61 -8.47 -3.12
CA GLU A 19 -24.51 -9.52 -2.63
C GLU A 19 -24.79 -9.39 -1.12
N LYS A 20 -23.83 -8.82 -0.36
CA LYS A 20 -23.95 -8.64 1.09
C LYS A 20 -24.64 -7.33 1.50
N ASP A 21 -24.44 -6.25 0.74
CA ASP A 21 -24.86 -4.89 1.13
C ASP A 21 -25.74 -4.17 0.10
N GLY A 22 -26.09 -4.84 -1.00
CA GLY A 22 -26.94 -4.30 -2.07
C GLY A 22 -26.25 -3.31 -3.00
N GLN A 23 -24.95 -3.04 -2.84
CA GLN A 23 -24.23 -2.07 -3.67
C GLN A 23 -23.03 -2.73 -4.37
N PRO A 24 -23.15 -3.12 -5.65
CA PRO A 24 -22.01 -3.56 -6.44
C PRO A 24 -20.93 -2.47 -6.47
N LYS A 25 -19.68 -2.83 -6.20
CA LYS A 25 -18.53 -1.91 -6.22
C LYS A 25 -17.92 -1.85 -7.62
N ASP A 26 -18.76 -1.55 -8.60
CA ASP A 26 -18.36 -1.49 -10.01
C ASP A 26 -17.73 -0.14 -10.39
N ALA A 27 -17.26 -0.03 -11.64
CA ALA A 27 -16.64 1.19 -12.13
C ALA A 27 -17.61 2.38 -12.20
N ALA A 28 -18.91 2.15 -12.44
CA ALA A 28 -19.91 3.22 -12.50
C ALA A 28 -20.22 3.78 -11.09
N TRP A 29 -20.17 2.93 -10.07
CA TRP A 29 -20.21 3.34 -8.67
C TRP A 29 -18.93 4.11 -8.28
N ALA A 30 -17.75 3.61 -8.67
CA ALA A 30 -16.47 4.25 -8.36
C ALA A 30 -16.29 5.63 -9.02
N GLU A 31 -16.82 5.82 -10.24
CA GLU A 31 -16.79 7.10 -10.95
C GLU A 31 -17.47 8.21 -10.14
N LYS A 32 -18.64 7.93 -9.56
CA LYS A 32 -19.40 8.90 -8.75
C LYS A 32 -18.66 9.34 -7.49
N LEU A 33 -17.76 8.50 -6.96
CA LEU A 33 -16.98 8.78 -5.75
C LEU A 33 -15.65 9.46 -6.04
N THR A 34 -14.96 9.01 -7.10
CA THR A 34 -13.59 9.42 -7.40
C THR A 34 -13.50 10.54 -8.43
N GLY A 35 -14.55 10.72 -9.24
CA GLY A 35 -14.54 11.61 -10.40
C GLY A 35 -13.75 11.06 -11.60
N ILE A 36 -13.28 9.81 -11.55
CA ILE A 36 -12.57 9.15 -12.65
C ILE A 36 -13.59 8.40 -13.50
N ASP A 37 -13.62 8.70 -14.81
CA ASP A 37 -14.48 8.03 -15.79
C ASP A 37 -14.43 6.49 -15.68
N ALA A 38 -15.61 5.84 -15.73
CA ALA A 38 -15.71 4.39 -15.55
C ALA A 38 -14.96 3.58 -16.61
N GLU A 39 -14.89 4.05 -17.86
CA GLU A 39 -14.11 3.37 -18.91
C GLU A 39 -12.61 3.44 -18.63
N SER A 40 -12.13 4.55 -18.08
CA SER A 40 -10.74 4.70 -17.64
C SER A 40 -10.40 3.70 -16.52
N ILE A 41 -11.29 3.53 -15.54
CA ILE A 41 -11.13 2.54 -14.46
C ILE A 41 -11.09 1.11 -15.03
N ARG A 42 -12.04 0.76 -15.92
CA ARG A 42 -12.09 -0.56 -16.57
C ARG A 42 -10.85 -0.81 -17.43
N GLY A 43 -10.43 0.20 -18.19
CA GLY A 43 -9.25 0.16 -19.04
C GLY A 43 -7.99 -0.16 -18.24
N LEU A 44 -7.77 0.57 -17.14
CA LEU A 44 -6.64 0.32 -16.24
C LEU A 44 -6.69 -1.09 -15.65
N ALA A 45 -7.85 -1.53 -15.13
CA ALA A 45 -7.99 -2.86 -14.55
C ALA A 45 -7.66 -3.98 -15.57
N ARG A 46 -8.14 -3.85 -16.81
CA ARG A 46 -7.84 -4.81 -17.90
C ARG A 46 -6.37 -4.77 -18.31
N GLN A 47 -5.77 -3.58 -18.41
CA GLN A 47 -4.35 -3.42 -18.72
C GLN A 47 -3.46 -4.08 -17.65
N MET A 48 -3.79 -3.88 -16.38
CA MET A 48 -3.07 -4.49 -15.26
C MET A 48 -3.17 -6.03 -15.29
N ALA A 49 -4.36 -6.56 -15.59
CA ALA A 49 -4.61 -8.00 -15.67
C ALA A 49 -3.93 -8.67 -16.88
N ALA A 50 -3.85 -7.97 -18.02
CA ALA A 50 -3.29 -8.51 -19.26
C ALA A 50 -1.76 -8.52 -19.29
N ASN A 51 -1.09 -7.74 -18.43
CA ASN A 51 0.36 -7.51 -18.49
C ASN A 51 1.05 -7.85 -17.16
N ARG A 52 2.37 -8.01 -17.22
CA ARG A 52 3.22 -8.02 -16.01
C ARG A 52 3.19 -6.64 -15.36
N THR A 53 2.62 -6.57 -14.16
CA THR A 53 2.29 -5.31 -13.48
C THR A 53 2.90 -5.23 -12.10
N GLN A 54 3.69 -4.19 -11.86
CA GLN A 54 4.20 -3.81 -10.55
C GLN A 54 3.40 -2.62 -9.99
N ILE A 55 2.75 -2.81 -8.85
CA ILE A 55 2.10 -1.72 -8.12
C ILE A 55 3.13 -1.06 -7.20
N ILE A 56 3.34 0.24 -7.37
CA ILE A 56 4.24 1.04 -6.53
C ILE A 56 3.38 2.00 -5.71
N ALA A 57 3.33 1.77 -4.39
CA ALA A 57 2.42 2.46 -3.49
C ALA A 57 3.19 3.36 -2.50
N GLY A 58 2.71 4.59 -2.27
CA GLY A 58 3.35 5.60 -1.42
C GLY A 58 2.80 5.66 0.01
N TRP A 59 3.58 6.10 1.01
CA TRP A 59 3.10 6.11 2.40
C TRP A 59 2.24 7.31 2.81
N CYS A 60 1.91 8.22 1.89
CA CYS A 60 1.13 9.40 2.24
C CYS A 60 -0.34 9.05 2.56
N VAL A 61 -0.97 8.18 1.77
CA VAL A 61 -2.43 7.92 1.85
C VAL A 61 -2.81 7.21 3.14
N GLN A 62 -1.94 6.34 3.66
CA GLN A 62 -2.20 5.63 4.93
C GLN A 62 -2.25 6.54 6.18
N ARG A 63 -1.88 7.83 6.06
CA ARG A 63 -1.96 8.83 7.15
C ARG A 63 -3.24 9.67 7.12
N MET A 64 -4.22 9.26 6.31
CA MET A 64 -5.55 9.86 6.29
C MET A 64 -6.51 9.05 7.17
N GLN A 65 -7.69 9.61 7.45
CA GLN A 65 -8.77 8.85 8.07
C GLN A 65 -9.10 7.62 7.21
N HIS A 66 -9.21 6.45 7.83
CA HIS A 66 -9.38 5.16 7.14
C HIS A 66 -8.19 4.76 6.26
N GLY A 67 -6.99 5.29 6.53
CA GLY A 67 -5.77 5.02 5.78
C GLY A 67 -5.36 3.53 5.76
N GLU A 68 -5.79 2.76 6.76
CA GLU A 68 -5.58 1.31 6.82
C GLU A 68 -6.27 0.58 5.64
N GLN A 69 -7.40 1.11 5.16
CA GLN A 69 -8.15 0.53 4.04
C GLN A 69 -7.36 0.61 2.73
N TRP A 70 -6.66 1.72 2.51
CA TRP A 70 -5.88 1.92 1.29
C TRP A 70 -4.73 0.91 1.18
N ALA A 71 -3.93 0.75 2.24
CA ALA A 71 -2.81 -0.16 2.23
C ALA A 71 -3.29 -1.62 2.08
N TRP A 72 -4.37 -1.97 2.79
CA TRP A 72 -4.98 -3.30 2.69
C TRP A 72 -5.49 -3.60 1.27
N MET A 73 -6.25 -2.69 0.66
CA MET A 73 -6.82 -2.91 -0.67
C MET A 73 -5.79 -2.98 -1.79
N ILE A 74 -4.63 -2.32 -1.66
CA ILE A 74 -3.50 -2.51 -2.60
C ILE A 74 -3.03 -3.96 -2.60
N VAL A 75 -2.93 -4.58 -1.42
CA VAL A 75 -2.52 -5.98 -1.28
C VAL A 75 -3.59 -6.91 -1.85
N VAL A 76 -4.87 -6.64 -1.58
CA VAL A 76 -6.00 -7.41 -2.15
C VAL A 76 -5.96 -7.37 -3.69
N LEU A 77 -5.80 -6.18 -4.29
CA LEU A 77 -5.72 -6.04 -5.74
C LEU A 77 -4.52 -6.81 -6.32
N ALA A 78 -3.34 -6.70 -5.69
CA ALA A 78 -2.15 -7.44 -6.13
C ALA A 78 -2.34 -8.96 -6.05
N ALA A 79 -3.06 -9.45 -5.03
CA ALA A 79 -3.41 -10.85 -4.88
C ALA A 79 -4.42 -11.32 -5.95
N MET A 80 -5.38 -10.47 -6.31
CA MET A 80 -6.33 -10.73 -7.40
C MET A 80 -5.62 -10.81 -8.76
N LEU A 81 -4.63 -9.95 -9.01
CA LEU A 81 -3.77 -10.05 -10.21
C LEU A 81 -2.91 -11.33 -10.19
N GLY A 82 -2.56 -11.84 -9.01
CA GLY A 82 -1.88 -13.12 -8.84
C GLY A 82 -0.40 -13.14 -9.25
N GLN A 83 0.23 -11.97 -9.33
CA GLN A 83 1.61 -11.81 -9.80
C GLN A 83 2.63 -11.56 -8.67
N ILE A 84 2.18 -11.67 -7.41
CA ILE A 84 3.04 -11.48 -6.23
C ILE A 84 4.15 -12.54 -6.22
N GLY A 85 5.39 -12.09 -6.08
CA GLY A 85 6.58 -12.95 -6.05
C GLY A 85 7.26 -13.14 -7.41
N LEU A 86 6.68 -12.63 -8.49
CA LEU A 86 7.30 -12.68 -9.82
C LEU A 86 8.16 -11.44 -10.10
N PRO A 87 9.27 -11.55 -10.86
CA PRO A 87 10.05 -10.38 -11.26
C PRO A 87 9.19 -9.36 -12.04
N GLY A 88 9.18 -8.11 -11.59
CA GLY A 88 8.35 -7.04 -12.16
C GLY A 88 6.84 -7.18 -11.90
N GLY A 89 6.43 -8.06 -10.98
CA GLY A 89 5.04 -8.32 -10.61
C GLY A 89 4.77 -8.12 -9.11
N GLY A 90 3.52 -7.87 -8.77
CA GLY A 90 3.08 -7.75 -7.38
C GLY A 90 2.99 -6.30 -6.91
N PHE A 91 3.33 -6.04 -5.65
CA PHE A 91 3.26 -4.71 -5.06
C PHE A 91 4.49 -4.40 -4.22
N GLY A 92 4.74 -3.12 -3.96
CA GLY A 92 5.62 -2.72 -2.87
C GLY A 92 5.37 -1.29 -2.42
N PHE A 93 5.53 -1.08 -1.12
CA PHE A 93 5.36 0.22 -0.48
C PHE A 93 6.69 0.96 -0.33
N GLY A 94 7.83 0.31 -0.55
CA GLY A 94 9.15 0.90 -0.29
C GLY A 94 9.80 1.57 -1.50
N TRP A 95 9.34 1.34 -2.74
CA TRP A 95 10.10 1.73 -3.94
C TRP A 95 10.39 3.24 -4.05
N HIS A 96 9.55 4.08 -3.42
CA HIS A 96 9.73 5.52 -3.37
C HIS A 96 10.69 5.99 -2.27
N TYR A 97 11.12 5.09 -1.39
CA TYR A 97 11.93 5.36 -0.21
C TYR A 97 13.30 4.66 -0.29
N ASN A 98 14.36 5.40 -0.01
CA ASN A 98 15.72 4.90 0.21
C ASN A 98 16.25 3.93 -0.88
N GLY A 99 15.85 4.15 -2.13
CA GLY A 99 16.31 3.33 -3.25
C GLY A 99 15.90 1.86 -3.14
N ALA A 100 14.83 1.52 -2.42
CA ALA A 100 14.33 0.15 -2.38
C ALA A 100 14.04 -0.31 -3.82
N GLY A 101 14.75 -1.35 -4.26
CA GLY A 101 14.68 -1.82 -5.64
C GLY A 101 15.83 -1.41 -6.57
N THR A 102 16.69 -0.50 -6.13
CA THR A 102 17.93 -0.21 -6.85
C THR A 102 18.89 -1.39 -6.74
N PRO A 103 19.61 -1.76 -7.82
CA PRO A 103 20.64 -2.78 -7.73
C PRO A 103 21.64 -2.44 -6.62
N GLY A 104 21.91 -3.42 -5.74
CA GLY A 104 22.89 -3.23 -4.69
C GLY A 104 24.27 -2.90 -5.27
N ARG A 105 24.97 -1.95 -4.64
CA ARG A 105 26.35 -1.63 -5.01
C ARG A 105 27.32 -2.71 -4.51
N LYS A 106 28.37 -3.00 -5.27
CA LYS A 106 29.45 -3.94 -4.86
C LYS A 106 30.49 -3.34 -3.89
N GLY A 107 30.43 -2.03 -3.61
CA GLY A 107 31.40 -1.34 -2.75
C GLY A 107 31.00 -1.29 -1.27
N VAL A 108 31.95 -0.90 -0.41
CA VAL A 108 31.79 -0.81 1.07
C VAL A 108 30.69 0.16 1.47
N ILE A 109 29.67 -0.32 2.20
CA ILE A 109 28.62 0.51 2.83
C ILE A 109 29.16 1.12 4.12
N LEU A 110 29.30 2.45 4.14
CA LEU A 110 29.48 3.19 5.38
C LEU A 110 28.12 3.20 6.09
N SER A 111 28.09 2.69 7.33
CA SER A 111 26.90 2.76 8.17
C SER A 111 26.49 4.22 8.35
N GLY A 112 25.18 4.50 8.25
CA GLY A 112 24.66 5.80 8.65
C GLY A 112 25.00 6.09 10.12
N PHE A 113 25.15 7.36 10.46
CA PHE A 113 25.22 7.76 11.86
C PHE A 113 23.91 7.34 12.55
N SER A 114 24.01 6.62 13.67
CA SER A 114 22.85 6.29 14.50
C SER A 114 22.19 7.59 14.96
N GLY A 115 20.88 7.72 14.73
CA GLY A 115 20.09 8.82 15.30
C GLY A 115 19.89 8.69 16.82
N SER A 116 20.18 7.51 17.39
CA SER A 116 20.25 7.31 18.83
C SER A 116 21.66 7.65 19.31
N THR A 117 21.78 8.77 20.01
CA THR A 117 22.99 9.12 20.76
C THR A 117 22.95 8.40 22.10
N SER A 118 24.02 7.72 22.48
CA SER A 118 24.23 7.24 23.86
C SER A 118 24.50 8.37 24.86
N ILE A 119 24.42 9.62 24.40
CA ILE A 119 24.62 10.84 25.18
C ILE A 119 23.26 11.30 25.70
N PRO A 120 23.11 11.55 27.02
CA PRO A 120 21.90 12.11 27.58
C PRO A 120 21.55 13.47 26.94
N PRO A 121 20.27 13.79 26.73
CA PRO A 121 19.87 15.09 26.21
C PRO A 121 20.35 16.22 27.14
N VAL A 122 20.92 17.28 26.56
CA VAL A 122 21.39 18.46 27.31
C VAL A 122 20.23 19.18 28.00
N HIS A 123 19.03 19.07 27.43
CA HIS A 123 17.79 19.58 27.99
C HIS A 123 16.77 18.45 28.04
N ASP A 124 16.48 17.98 29.25
CA ASP A 124 15.40 17.04 29.49
C ASP A 124 14.11 17.85 29.69
N ASN A 125 13.17 17.75 28.73
CA ASN A 125 11.84 18.32 28.90
C ASN A 125 10.84 17.19 29.02
N SER A 126 10.29 17.02 30.22
CA SER A 126 9.24 16.05 30.53
C SER A 126 7.83 16.65 30.46
N ASP A 127 7.70 17.98 30.34
CA ASP A 127 6.43 18.67 30.16
C ASP A 127 6.17 18.93 28.68
N TYR A 128 5.45 17.99 28.07
CA TYR A 128 5.04 18.04 26.67
C TYR A 128 3.74 18.82 26.48
N LYS A 129 3.18 19.49 27.50
CA LYS A 129 1.94 20.29 27.42
C LYS A 129 0.77 19.57 26.73
N GLY A 130 0.65 18.26 26.97
CA GLY A 130 -0.37 17.41 26.35
C GLY A 130 -0.05 16.85 24.96
N TYR A 131 1.12 17.16 24.39
CA TYR A 131 1.63 16.55 23.15
C TYR A 131 2.43 15.26 23.43
N SER A 132 2.68 14.47 22.38
CA SER A 132 3.47 13.22 22.50
C SER A 132 4.94 13.50 22.80
N SER A 133 5.54 12.70 23.68
CA SER A 133 6.98 12.71 23.98
C SER A 133 7.84 12.11 22.87
N THR A 134 7.20 11.53 21.87
CA THR A 134 7.81 10.93 20.69
C THR A 134 7.13 11.46 19.44
N ILE A 135 7.92 11.78 18.42
CA ILE A 135 7.39 12.02 17.07
C ILE A 135 6.76 10.69 16.62
N PRO A 136 5.50 10.67 16.15
CA PRO A 136 4.88 9.46 15.64
C PRO A 136 5.62 8.89 14.41
#